data_AF-A0A2Y9TY30-F1
#
_entry.id   AF-A0A2Y9TY30-F1
#
_cell.length_a   1.000
_cell.length_b   1.000
_cell.length_c   1.000
_cell.angle_alpha   90.00
_cell.angle_beta   90.00
_cell.angle_gamma   90.00
#
_symmetry.space_group_name_H-M   'P 1'
#
loop_
_entity.id
_entity.type
_entity.pdbx_description
1 polymer ?
#
loop_
_entity_poly.entity_id
_entity_poly.type
_entity_poly.pdbx_seq_one_letter_code
_entity_poly.pdbx_strand_id
1 'polypeptide(L)'
;MKNICDLFIKNETNTNHFRHLTIFDKSFLYIPGKFYSGYLGLNVERITLVSVVIELKKEGVVALNVPIRYRDNTLLSVTDGFNSAKEYGLSKGLETREDNTYHDAQIPLYWTFPITNNPPDKAGGVIYVDKLDGHIWTYLEHQEYMYDYNNII
;
A
#
# COMPACT_ATOMS: atom_id res chain seq x y z
N MET A 1 15.19 9.32 -11.59
CA MET A 1 15.53 8.32 -10.56
C MET A 1 14.81 7.03 -10.89
N LYS A 2 15.47 5.86 -10.79
CA LYS A 2 14.80 4.56 -10.96
C LYS A 2 14.07 4.23 -9.66
N ASN A 3 12.74 4.29 -9.67
CA ASN A 3 11.94 3.87 -8.51
C ASN A 3 11.86 2.35 -8.51
N ILE A 4 12.68 1.70 -7.67
CA ILE A 4 12.67 0.25 -7.48
C ILE A 4 11.56 -0.14 -6.50
N CYS A 5 10.79 -1.14 -6.88
CA CYS A 5 9.61 -1.59 -6.16
C CYS A 5 9.61 -3.11 -6.00
N ASP A 6 8.80 -3.57 -5.06
CA ASP A 6 8.42 -4.95 -4.84
C ASP A 6 6.92 -5.10 -5.11
N LEU A 7 6.50 -6.34 -5.36
CA LEU A 7 5.10 -6.70 -5.49
C LEU A 7 4.59 -7.16 -4.13
N PHE A 8 3.56 -6.50 -3.62
CA PHE A 8 2.90 -6.87 -2.38
C PHE A 8 1.55 -7.53 -2.68
N ILE A 9 1.36 -8.74 -2.18
CA ILE A 9 0.14 -9.53 -2.39
C ILE A 9 -0.74 -9.42 -1.14
N LYS A 10 -1.92 -8.80 -1.29
CA LYS A 10 -2.81 -8.50 -0.16
C LYS A 10 -3.43 -9.76 0.44
N ASN A 11 -4.01 -10.60 -0.40
CA ASN A 11 -4.67 -11.85 0.00
C ASN A 11 -3.82 -13.03 -0.43
N GLU A 12 -3.78 -14.08 0.40
CA GLU A 12 -3.08 -15.31 0.07
C GLU A 12 -3.50 -15.84 -1.31
N THR A 13 -2.55 -15.91 -2.25
CA THR A 13 -2.82 -16.18 -3.66
C THR A 13 -1.91 -17.27 -4.19
N ASN A 14 -2.49 -18.22 -4.90
CA ASN A 14 -1.77 -19.21 -5.71
C ASN A 14 -2.11 -18.96 -7.17
N THR A 15 -1.13 -18.47 -7.94
CA THR A 15 -1.27 -18.31 -9.40
C THR A 15 0.02 -18.72 -10.09
N ASN A 16 -0.12 -19.43 -11.21
CA ASN A 16 1.01 -19.78 -12.06
C ASN A 16 1.65 -18.56 -12.72
N HIS A 17 0.95 -17.41 -12.76
CA HIS A 17 1.47 -16.19 -13.37
C HIS A 17 2.69 -15.63 -12.63
N PHE A 18 2.85 -15.92 -11.34
CA PHE A 18 4.05 -15.53 -10.59
C PHE A 18 5.34 -16.13 -11.15
N ARG A 19 5.30 -17.23 -11.89
CA ARG A 19 6.50 -17.77 -12.57
C ARG A 19 7.15 -16.75 -13.52
N HIS A 20 6.35 -15.84 -14.09
CA HIS A 20 6.82 -14.84 -15.04
C HIS A 20 7.60 -13.71 -14.36
N LEU A 21 7.51 -13.56 -13.03
CA LEU A 21 8.31 -12.60 -12.26
C LEU A 21 9.81 -12.86 -12.39
N THR A 22 10.21 -14.11 -12.63
CA THR A 22 11.61 -14.52 -12.90
C THR A 22 12.20 -13.88 -14.17
N ILE A 23 11.37 -13.32 -15.04
CA ILE A 23 11.81 -12.55 -16.22
C ILE A 23 12.36 -11.20 -15.77
N PHE A 24 11.70 -10.57 -14.79
CA PHE A 24 12.01 -9.23 -14.30
C PHE A 24 13.03 -9.23 -13.17
N ASP A 25 13.03 -10.26 -12.32
CA ASP A 25 13.99 -10.43 -11.23
C ASP A 25 14.50 -11.88 -11.20
N LYS A 26 15.78 -12.08 -11.50
CA LYS A 26 16.41 -13.41 -11.53
C LYS A 26 16.61 -14.01 -10.14
N SER A 27 16.55 -13.21 -9.09
CA SER A 27 16.64 -13.68 -7.71
C SER A 27 15.33 -14.29 -7.20
N PHE A 28 14.21 -13.98 -7.85
CA PHE A 28 12.91 -14.55 -7.50
C PHE A 28 12.83 -16.02 -7.87
N LEU A 29 12.44 -16.87 -6.93
CA LEU A 29 12.25 -18.30 -7.13
C LEU A 29 10.76 -18.65 -7.00
N TYR A 30 10.13 -18.95 -8.13
CA TYR A 30 8.77 -19.47 -8.14
C TYR A 30 8.74 -20.93 -7.67
N ILE A 31 7.84 -21.23 -6.74
CA ILE A 31 7.61 -22.56 -6.19
C ILE A 31 6.19 -22.97 -6.58
N PRO A 32 6.03 -23.96 -7.49
CA PRO A 32 4.71 -24.46 -7.89
C PRO A 32 3.90 -24.92 -6.68
N GLY A 33 2.61 -24.54 -6.63
CA GLY A 33 1.70 -24.92 -5.54
C GLY A 33 1.84 -24.09 -4.26
N LYS A 34 2.84 -23.21 -4.15
CA LYS A 34 2.96 -22.29 -3.02
C LYS A 34 1.92 -21.18 -3.10
N PHE A 35 1.30 -20.88 -1.97
CA PHE A 35 0.53 -19.66 -1.79
C PHE A 35 1.46 -18.51 -1.36
N TYR A 36 1.26 -17.34 -1.97
CA TYR A 36 2.05 -16.15 -1.74
C TYR A 36 1.19 -15.05 -1.11
N SER A 37 1.75 -14.32 -0.15
CA SER A 37 1.17 -13.16 0.52
C SER A 37 2.28 -12.22 0.98
N GLY A 38 1.95 -10.94 1.17
CA GLY A 38 2.91 -9.91 1.53
C GLY A 38 3.90 -9.59 0.40
N TYR A 39 5.08 -9.11 0.78
CA TYR A 39 6.16 -8.80 -0.17
C TYR A 39 6.74 -10.07 -0.79
N LEU A 40 6.93 -10.06 -2.11
CA LEU A 40 7.51 -11.20 -2.84
C LEU A 40 9.04 -11.19 -2.88
N GLY A 41 9.69 -10.10 -2.45
CA GLY A 41 11.14 -9.97 -2.42
C GLY A 41 11.74 -9.53 -3.75
N LEU A 42 10.96 -8.87 -4.61
CA LEU A 42 11.40 -8.40 -5.92
C LEU A 42 12.14 -7.06 -5.83
N ASN A 43 13.05 -6.82 -6.78
CA ASN A 43 13.71 -5.55 -6.99
C ASN A 43 13.56 -5.13 -8.46
N VAL A 44 12.38 -4.62 -8.82
CA VAL A 44 12.00 -4.33 -10.21
C VAL A 44 11.67 -2.85 -10.36
N GLU A 45 11.97 -2.25 -11.52
CA GLU A 45 11.57 -0.87 -11.80
C GLU A 45 10.04 -0.72 -11.79
N ARG A 46 9.55 0.35 -11.14
CA ARG A 46 8.12 0.65 -10.97
C ARG A 46 7.32 0.39 -12.24
N ILE A 47 7.72 0.98 -13.37
CA ILE A 47 6.98 0.94 -14.64
C ILE A 47 6.79 -0.50 -15.13
N THR A 48 7.81 -1.33 -15.01
CA THR A 48 7.72 -2.75 -15.33
C THR A 48 6.73 -3.45 -14.42
N LEU A 49 6.78 -3.17 -13.12
CA LEU A 49 5.90 -3.82 -12.14
C LEU A 49 4.43 -3.36 -12.25
N VAL A 50 4.16 -2.15 -12.75
CA VAL A 50 2.79 -1.69 -13.08
C VAL A 50 2.11 -2.67 -14.04
N SER A 51 2.80 -3.11 -15.10
CA SER A 51 2.22 -4.08 -16.06
C SER A 51 1.86 -5.41 -15.39
N VAL A 52 2.66 -5.85 -14.41
CA VAL A 52 2.38 -7.08 -13.66
C VAL A 52 1.14 -6.91 -12.79
N VAL A 53 1.02 -5.77 -12.09
CA VAL A 53 -0.17 -5.47 -11.27
C VAL A 53 -1.44 -5.44 -12.14
N ILE A 54 -1.37 -4.86 -13.33
CA ILE A 54 -2.50 -4.84 -14.28
C ILE A 54 -2.95 -6.25 -14.66
N GLU A 55 -2.01 -7.13 -15.02
CA GLU A 55 -2.35 -8.51 -15.40
C GLU A 55 -2.93 -9.30 -14.23
N LEU A 56 -2.32 -9.21 -13.04
CA LEU A 56 -2.84 -9.85 -11.83
C LEU A 56 -4.24 -9.36 -11.45
N LYS A 57 -4.51 -8.06 -11.62
CA LYS A 57 -5.83 -7.48 -11.38
C LYS A 57 -6.90 -8.07 -12.32
N LYS A 58 -6.57 -8.34 -13.59
CA LYS A 58 -7.50 -9.00 -14.53
C LYS A 58 -7.88 -10.41 -14.08
N GLU A 59 -7.03 -11.07 -13.32
CA GLU A 59 -7.26 -12.39 -12.72
C GLU A 59 -7.94 -12.33 -11.34
N GLY A 60 -8.28 -11.13 -10.85
CA GLY A 60 -8.88 -10.94 -9.53
C GLY A 60 -7.87 -11.01 -8.37
N VAL A 61 -6.57 -10.99 -8.66
CA VAL A 61 -5.52 -10.95 -7.63
C VAL A 61 -5.31 -9.50 -7.17
N VAL A 62 -5.44 -9.27 -5.86
CA VAL A 62 -5.19 -7.95 -5.27
C VAL A 62 -3.70 -7.81 -4.95
N ALA A 63 -2.97 -7.19 -5.88
CA ALA A 63 -1.54 -6.91 -5.76
C ALA A 63 -1.29 -5.40 -5.79
N LEU A 64 -0.25 -4.97 -5.08
CA LEU A 64 0.20 -3.58 -5.02
C LEU A 64 1.66 -3.48 -5.44
N ASN A 65 1.98 -2.43 -6.17
CA ASN A 65 3.35 -2.07 -6.54
C ASN A 65 3.91 -1.10 -5.49
N VAL A 66 4.88 -1.57 -4.70
CA VAL A 66 5.29 -0.89 -3.48
C VAL A 66 6.77 -0.55 -3.54
N PRO A 67 7.16 0.72 -3.34
CA PRO A 67 8.58 1.08 -3.25
C PRO A 67 9.31 0.24 -2.21
N ILE A 68 10.49 -0.30 -2.56
CA ILE A 68 11.24 -1.23 -1.67
C ILE A 68 11.61 -0.60 -0.32
N ARG A 69 11.63 0.74 -0.23
CA ARG A 69 11.83 1.44 1.04
C ARG A 69 10.80 1.06 2.11
N TYR A 70 9.58 0.69 1.74
CA TYR A 70 8.55 0.23 2.68
C TYR A 70 8.75 -1.24 3.12
N ARG A 71 9.57 -2.01 2.42
CA ARG A 71 9.97 -3.37 2.79
C ARG A 71 11.23 -3.36 3.65
N ASP A 72 12.21 -2.53 3.27
CA ASP A 72 13.58 -2.62 3.76
C ASP A 72 13.87 -1.72 4.98
N ASN A 73 12.97 -0.79 5.31
CA ASN A 73 13.12 0.09 6.48
C ASN A 73 12.16 -0.29 7.61
N THR A 74 12.52 0.14 8.82
CA THR A 74 11.61 0.09 9.97
C THR A 74 10.45 1.06 9.73
N LEU A 75 9.24 0.51 9.74
CA LEU A 75 8.01 1.28 9.61
C LEU A 75 7.52 1.75 10.98
N LEU A 76 6.84 2.88 11.00
CA LEU A 76 6.11 3.38 12.15
C LEU A 76 5.06 2.37 12.62
N SER A 77 4.94 2.25 13.94
CA SER A 77 3.87 1.50 14.55
C SER A 77 2.51 2.15 14.28
N VAL A 78 1.42 1.39 14.46
CA VAL A 78 0.06 1.96 14.38
C VAL A 78 -0.13 3.08 15.40
N THR A 79 0.45 2.95 16.60
CA THR A 79 0.38 3.95 17.66
C THR A 79 1.07 5.26 17.25
N ASP A 80 2.26 5.18 16.67
CA ASP A 80 2.97 6.38 16.18
C ASP A 80 2.23 7.03 15.01
N GLY A 81 1.67 6.21 14.11
CA GLY A 81 0.80 6.67 13.04
C GLY A 81 -0.45 7.37 13.58
N PHE A 82 -1.09 6.82 14.61
CA PHE A 82 -2.27 7.40 15.22
C PHE A 82 -1.98 8.72 15.91
N ASN A 83 -0.84 8.82 16.60
CA ASN A 83 -0.39 10.08 17.20
C ASN A 83 -0.23 11.17 16.14
N SER A 84 0.40 10.84 15.00
CA SER A 84 0.55 11.76 13.86
C SER A 84 -0.82 12.20 13.31
N ALA A 85 -1.75 11.25 13.12
CA ALA A 85 -3.11 11.57 12.67
C ALA A 85 -3.87 12.46 13.66
N LYS A 86 -3.74 12.20 14.97
CA LYS A 86 -4.40 12.95 16.03
C LYS A 86 -3.89 14.39 16.11
N GLU A 87 -2.58 14.58 16.06
CA GLU A 87 -1.97 15.92 16.02
C GLU A 87 -2.43 16.72 14.79
N TYR A 88 -2.41 16.09 13.62
CA TYR A 88 -2.94 16.70 12.40
C TYR A 88 -4.42 17.04 12.52
N GLY A 89 -5.24 16.10 13.02
CA GLY A 89 -6.67 16.29 13.22
C GLY A 89 -6.97 17.49 14.11
N LEU A 90 -6.34 17.57 15.28
CA LEU A 90 -6.48 18.70 16.21
C LEU A 90 -6.13 20.03 15.55
N SER A 91 -5.05 20.08 14.75
CA SER A 91 -4.65 21.30 14.02
C SER A 91 -5.68 21.78 12.99
N LYS A 92 -6.59 20.89 12.56
CA LYS A 92 -7.65 21.15 11.58
C LYS A 92 -9.05 21.19 12.21
N GLY A 93 -9.17 21.04 13.52
CA GLY A 93 -10.47 20.94 14.21
C GLY A 93 -11.22 19.63 13.90
N LEU A 94 -10.49 18.58 13.54
CA LEU A 94 -11.02 17.26 13.23
C LEU A 94 -10.77 16.30 14.40
N GLU A 95 -11.73 15.42 14.64
CA GLU A 95 -11.61 14.32 15.58
C GLU A 95 -11.36 13.02 14.79
N THR A 96 -10.44 12.21 15.31
CA THR A 96 -10.03 10.94 14.72
C THR A 96 -10.04 9.89 15.83
N ARG A 97 -10.36 8.66 15.45
CA ARG A 97 -10.31 7.51 16.36
C ARG A 97 -9.33 6.47 15.85
N GLU A 98 -8.69 5.80 16.79
CA GLU A 98 -8.01 4.55 16.52
C GLU A 98 -9.10 3.51 16.25
N ASP A 99 -9.16 2.99 15.03
CA ASP A 99 -10.17 2.02 14.63
C ASP A 99 -9.49 0.79 14.06
N ASN A 100 -9.37 -0.23 14.91
CA ASN A 100 -8.77 -1.52 14.56
C ASN A 100 -9.51 -2.26 13.44
N THR A 101 -10.74 -1.85 13.10
CA THR A 101 -11.54 -2.44 12.02
C THR A 101 -11.34 -1.75 10.67
N TYR A 102 -10.90 -0.49 10.68
CA TYR A 102 -10.63 0.32 9.48
C TYR A 102 -9.16 0.34 9.07
N HIS A 103 -8.29 -0.28 9.87
CA HIS A 103 -6.96 -0.60 9.40
C HIS A 103 -7.13 -1.59 8.27
N ASP A 104 -6.97 -1.11 7.05
CA ASP A 104 -6.51 -1.96 5.97
C ASP A 104 -5.05 -2.32 6.30
N ALA A 105 -4.85 -3.09 7.38
CA ALA A 105 -3.56 -3.38 7.99
C ALA A 105 -2.60 -4.05 7.01
N GLN A 106 -3.16 -4.53 5.89
CA GLN A 106 -2.47 -5.12 4.77
C GLN A 106 -1.98 -4.12 3.73
N ILE A 107 -2.31 -2.81 3.79
CA ILE A 107 -1.69 -1.82 2.91
C ILE A 107 -0.30 -1.48 3.46
N PRO A 108 0.77 -1.65 2.68
CA PRO A 108 2.13 -1.50 3.20
C PRO A 108 2.63 -0.06 3.32
N LEU A 109 1.88 0.93 2.80
CA LEU A 109 2.39 2.29 2.64
C LEU A 109 1.89 3.27 3.69
N TYR A 110 0.64 3.13 4.13
CA TYR A 110 0.01 4.10 5.02
C TYR A 110 -0.90 3.42 6.03
N TRP A 111 -1.07 4.07 7.18
CA TRP A 111 -2.15 3.84 8.12
C TRP A 111 -3.37 4.67 7.72
N THR A 112 -4.55 4.15 8.04
CA THR A 112 -5.84 4.82 7.82
C THR A 112 -6.54 5.03 9.16
N PHE A 113 -6.93 6.27 9.45
CA PHE A 113 -7.66 6.63 10.66
C PHE A 113 -8.93 7.39 10.31
N PRO A 114 -10.13 6.89 10.67
CA PRO A 114 -11.38 7.56 10.33
C PRO A 114 -11.58 8.85 11.13
N ILE A 115 -12.14 9.84 10.43
CA ILE A 115 -12.58 11.12 11.01
C ILE A 115 -13.99 10.92 11.58
N THR A 116 -14.21 11.25 12.85
CA THR A 116 -15.48 10.96 13.56
C THR A 116 -16.45 12.12 13.56
N ASN A 117 -15.97 13.36 13.43
CA ASN A 117 -16.80 14.56 13.47
C ASN A 117 -17.10 15.15 12.07
N ASN A 118 -17.02 14.32 11.03
CA ASN A 118 -17.27 14.77 9.66
C ASN A 118 -18.79 14.92 9.41
N PRO A 119 -19.27 16.05 8.87
CA PRO A 119 -20.68 16.21 8.48
C PRO A 119 -21.08 15.15 7.44
N PRO A 120 -22.32 14.63 7.46
CA PRO A 120 -22.81 13.59 6.54
C PRO A 120 -22.60 13.92 5.04
N ASP A 121 -22.53 15.21 4.71
CA ASP A 121 -22.48 15.71 3.34
C ASP A 121 -21.05 15.93 2.81
N LYS A 122 -20.00 15.60 3.58
CA LYS A 122 -18.61 15.71 3.13
C LYS A 122 -18.03 14.36 2.71
N ALA A 123 -17.58 14.29 1.45
CA ALA A 123 -16.75 13.19 0.96
C ALA A 123 -15.33 13.27 1.52
N GLY A 124 -14.75 12.12 1.89
CA GLY A 124 -13.43 12.01 2.51
C GLY A 124 -13.53 11.90 4.03
N GLY A 125 -13.45 10.67 4.55
CA GLY A 125 -13.71 10.35 5.95
C GLY A 125 -12.52 9.73 6.70
N VAL A 126 -11.31 9.80 6.14
CA VAL A 126 -10.11 9.20 6.73
C VAL A 126 -8.90 10.12 6.59
N ILE A 127 -7.98 10.00 7.53
CA ILE A 127 -6.63 10.54 7.48
C ILE A 127 -5.68 9.39 7.11
N TYR A 128 -4.86 9.62 6.09
CA TYR A 128 -3.82 8.70 5.65
C TYR A 128 -2.48 9.14 6.22
N VAL A 129 -1.74 8.23 6.86
CA VAL A 129 -0.45 8.52 7.49
C VAL A 129 0.61 7.59 6.92
N ASP A 130 1.67 8.14 6.33
CA ASP A 130 2.78 7.37 5.75
C ASP A 130 3.46 6.49 6.82
N LYS A 131 3.65 5.21 6.51
CA LYS A 131 4.29 4.24 7.40
C LYS A 131 5.80 4.45 7.55
N LEU A 132 6.45 5.22 6.70
CA LEU A 132 7.90 5.49 6.81
C LEU A 132 8.21 6.61 7.78
N ASP A 133 7.45 7.71 7.72
CA ASP A 133 7.84 8.96 8.37
C ASP A 133 6.68 9.72 9.04
N GLY A 134 5.45 9.22 8.95
CA GLY A 134 4.29 9.85 9.59
C GLY A 134 3.71 11.02 8.80
N HIS A 135 4.21 11.28 7.59
CA HIS A 135 3.65 12.29 6.69
C HIS A 135 2.16 12.05 6.43
N ILE A 136 1.36 13.11 6.49
CA ILE A 136 -0.07 13.03 6.19
C ILE A 136 -0.27 13.12 4.68
N TRP A 137 -0.65 12.00 4.08
CA TRP A 137 -0.93 11.96 2.66
C TRP A 137 -2.15 12.82 2.35
N THR A 138 -1.98 13.72 1.39
CA THR A 138 -3.08 14.41 0.73
C THR A 138 -3.88 13.44 -0.13
N TYR A 139 -5.11 13.84 -0.48
CA TYR A 139 -5.91 13.10 -1.44
C TYR A 139 -5.17 12.91 -2.78
N LEU A 140 -4.42 13.93 -3.23
CA LEU A 140 -3.68 13.86 -4.49
C LEU A 140 -2.55 12.83 -4.41
N GLU A 141 -1.75 12.81 -3.35
CA GLU A 141 -0.67 11.81 -3.19
C GLU A 141 -1.23 10.37 -3.16
N HIS A 142 -2.37 10.17 -2.50
CA HIS A 142 -3.06 8.89 -2.55
C HIS A 142 -3.51 8.53 -3.98
N GLN A 143 -4.13 9.45 -4.72
CA GLN A 143 -4.57 9.21 -6.09
C GLN A 143 -3.39 8.96 -7.03
N GLU A 144 -2.32 9.74 -6.91
CA GLU A 144 -1.08 9.56 -7.65
C GLU A 144 -0.53 8.16 -7.40
N TYR A 145 -0.40 7.72 -6.14
CA TYR A 145 0.03 6.34 -5.85
C TYR A 145 -0.89 5.29 -6.51
N MET A 146 -2.21 5.42 -6.37
CA MET A 146 -3.15 4.45 -6.94
C MET A 146 -3.07 4.38 -8.47
N TYR A 147 -2.91 5.50 -9.14
CA TYR A 147 -2.77 5.56 -10.60
C TYR A 147 -1.38 5.13 -11.07
N ASP A 148 -0.34 5.80 -10.59
CA ASP A 148 1.03 5.67 -11.08
C ASP A 148 1.67 4.34 -10.71
N TYR A 149 1.30 3.75 -9.58
CA TYR A 149 1.90 2.49 -9.12
C TYR A 149 1.00 1.30 -9.42
N ASN A 150 -0.32 1.46 -9.34
CA ASN A 150 -1.25 0.33 -9.39
C ASN A 150 -2.19 0.35 -10.61
N ASN A 151 -2.18 1.42 -11.40
CA ASN A 151 -3.11 1.62 -12.53
C ASN A 151 -4.57 1.42 -12.10
N ILE A 152 -4.93 2.02 -10.96
CA ILE A 152 -6.28 2.01 -10.39
C ILE A 152 -6.85 3.43 -10.50
N ILE A 153 -7.70 3.65 -11.51
CA ILE A 153 -8.72 4.69 -11.62
C ILE A 153 -9.93 4.06 -12.33
#